data_AF-A0A2D6NEB6-F1
#
_entry.id   AF-A0A2D6NEB6-F1
#
_cell.length_a   1.000
_cell.length_b   1.000
_cell.length_c   1.000
_cell.angle_alpha   90.00
_cell.angle_beta   90.00
_cell.angle_gamma   90.00
#
_symmetry.space_group_name_H-M   'P 1'
#
loop_
_entity.id
_entity.type
_entity.pdbx_description
1 polymer ?
#
loop_
_entity_poly.entity_id
_entity_poly.type
_entity_poly.pdbx_seq_one_letter_code
_entity_poly.pdbx_strand_id
1 'polypeptide(L)'
;MIQKLKLKKKRKSKEKSRQKEKQKTKTKESAKVKVALHALQKQQSVLKLREALILISFMFGAGMLRVPMQTMPSVEPITFFALLAGWLFGRKKGFLVGSGALITSNFFVFGGHGPWTIFQALGFGIAGFLGGFLRKKSGYIGAITVALVATISFEIIMNLSSIIIFPAGALMLFLTALPFTIAHLASNLLFAVALPKAKKLIDEKGGFNEKDVCNKLINKLKRSYKLSGEKQ
;
A
#
# COMPACT_ATOMS: atom_id res chain seq x y z
N MET A 1 -26.32 71.39 15.85
CA MET A 1 -25.07 70.92 15.17
C MET A 1 -24.27 69.91 16.01
N ILE A 2 -24.07 70.15 17.31
CA ILE A 2 -23.23 69.33 18.22
C ILE A 2 -23.75 67.89 18.43
N GLN A 3 -25.07 67.69 18.53
CA GLN A 3 -25.67 66.34 18.71
C GLN A 3 -25.42 65.41 17.51
N LYS A 4 -25.52 65.92 16.27
CA LYS A 4 -25.24 65.14 15.04
C LYS A 4 -23.78 64.69 14.98
N LEU A 5 -22.84 65.53 15.43
CA LEU A 5 -21.42 65.20 15.51
C LEU A 5 -21.13 64.12 16.57
N LYS A 6 -21.75 64.19 17.75
CA LYS A 6 -21.64 63.15 18.79
C LYS A 6 -22.19 61.80 18.32
N LEU A 7 -23.34 61.78 17.62
CA LEU A 7 -23.93 60.57 17.03
C LEU A 7 -23.03 59.94 15.94
N LYS A 8 -22.43 60.74 15.07
CA LYS A 8 -21.51 60.28 14.02
C LYS A 8 -20.24 59.65 14.60
N LYS A 9 -19.70 60.24 15.67
CA LYS A 9 -18.52 59.72 16.41
C LYS A 9 -18.84 58.38 17.10
N LYS A 10 -20.03 58.27 17.73
CA LYS A 10 -20.50 57.04 18.38
C LYS A 10 -20.73 55.90 17.37
N ARG A 11 -21.28 56.19 16.19
CA ARG A 11 -21.43 55.22 15.08
C ARG A 11 -20.07 54.70 14.58
N LYS A 12 -19.11 55.59 14.28
CA LYS A 12 -17.74 55.20 13.85
C LYS A 12 -17.01 54.35 14.90
N SER A 13 -17.18 54.67 16.19
CA SER A 13 -16.63 53.87 17.29
C SER A 13 -17.22 52.45 17.31
N LYS A 14 -18.54 52.33 17.17
CA LYS A 14 -19.25 51.04 17.15
C LYS A 14 -18.82 50.19 15.95
N GLU A 15 -18.62 50.81 14.80
CA GLU A 15 -18.18 50.15 13.57
C GLU A 15 -16.74 49.63 13.66
N LYS A 16 -15.81 50.43 14.19
CA LYS A 16 -14.43 49.98 14.50
C LYS A 16 -14.39 48.83 15.51
N SER A 17 -15.25 48.85 16.52
CA SER A 17 -15.34 47.74 17.49
C SER A 17 -15.83 46.44 16.84
N ARG A 18 -16.86 46.50 15.98
CA ARG A 18 -17.36 45.36 15.21
C ARG A 18 -16.33 44.82 14.22
N GLN A 19 -15.54 45.68 13.59
CA GLN A 19 -14.45 45.26 12.70
C GLN A 19 -13.34 44.54 13.46
N LYS A 20 -12.89 45.07 14.61
CA LYS A 20 -11.89 44.41 15.48
C LYS A 20 -12.37 43.05 15.99
N GLU A 21 -13.65 42.94 16.35
CA GLU A 21 -14.26 41.70 16.80
C GLU A 21 -14.32 40.66 15.67
N LYS A 22 -14.79 41.04 14.48
CA LYS A 22 -14.77 40.19 13.27
C LYS A 22 -13.34 39.74 12.92
N GLN A 23 -12.35 40.63 13.01
CA GLN A 23 -10.95 40.31 12.74
C GLN A 23 -10.40 39.29 13.75
N LYS A 24 -10.64 39.50 15.06
CA LYS A 24 -10.25 38.55 16.11
C LYS A 24 -10.90 37.17 15.92
N THR A 25 -12.17 37.12 15.54
CA THR A 25 -12.88 35.86 15.26
C THR A 25 -12.28 35.14 14.05
N LYS A 26 -12.00 35.87 12.95
CA LYS A 26 -11.36 35.31 11.75
C LYS A 26 -9.94 34.78 12.03
N THR A 27 -9.15 35.48 12.86
CA THR A 27 -7.83 35.02 13.29
C THR A 27 -7.92 33.78 14.19
N LYS A 28 -8.87 33.73 15.14
CA LYS A 28 -9.11 32.55 15.97
C LYS A 28 -9.56 31.33 15.16
N GLU A 29 -10.44 31.52 14.17
CA GLU A 29 -10.87 30.44 13.27
C GLU A 29 -9.71 29.92 12.41
N SER A 30 -8.90 30.82 11.84
CA SER A 30 -7.70 30.46 11.08
C SER A 30 -6.67 29.69 11.92
N ALA A 31 -6.44 30.10 13.17
CA ALA A 31 -5.57 29.39 14.11
C ALA A 31 -6.09 27.97 14.43
N LYS A 32 -7.40 27.82 14.69
CA LYS A 32 -8.03 26.51 14.91
C LYS A 32 -7.88 25.58 13.70
N VAL A 33 -8.09 26.11 12.48
CA VAL A 33 -7.92 25.34 11.23
C VAL A 33 -6.47 24.89 11.05
N LYS A 34 -5.49 25.76 11.36
CA LYS A 34 -4.06 25.43 11.26
C LYS A 34 -3.67 24.32 12.24
N VAL A 35 -4.15 24.39 13.49
CA VAL A 35 -3.92 23.34 14.50
C VAL A 35 -4.57 22.03 14.08
N ALA A 36 -5.83 22.05 13.62
CA ALA A 36 -6.52 20.86 13.14
C ALA A 36 -5.83 20.22 11.92
N LEU A 37 -5.37 21.03 10.97
CA LEU A 37 -4.64 20.55 9.80
C LEU A 37 -3.31 19.90 10.21
N HIS A 38 -2.58 20.50 11.14
CA HIS A 38 -1.35 19.92 11.67
C HIS A 38 -1.59 18.60 12.41
N ALA A 39 -2.65 18.53 13.24
CA ALA A 39 -3.04 17.30 13.93
C ALA A 39 -3.39 16.17 12.95
N LEU A 40 -4.14 16.46 11.88
CA LEU A 40 -4.47 15.50 10.84
C LEU A 40 -3.24 15.05 10.04
N GLN A 41 -2.32 15.97 9.73
CA GLN A 41 -1.05 15.61 9.09
C GLN A 41 -0.21 14.66 9.96
N LYS A 42 -0.17 14.90 11.27
CA LYS A 42 0.50 14.02 12.24
C LYS A 42 -0.18 12.65 12.34
N GLN A 43 -1.51 12.61 12.35
CA GLN A 43 -2.24 11.33 12.28
C GLN A 43 -1.95 10.58 10.97
N GLN A 44 -1.90 11.30 9.85
CA GLN A 44 -1.60 10.72 8.55
C GLN A 44 -0.18 10.13 8.51
N SER A 45 0.82 10.76 9.13
CA SER A 45 2.19 10.20 9.19
C SER A 45 2.25 8.93 10.05
N VAL A 46 1.54 8.88 11.18
CA VAL A 46 1.42 7.66 12.01
C VAL A 46 0.78 6.51 11.21
N LEU A 47 -0.28 6.78 10.45
CA LEU A 47 -0.93 5.76 9.60
C LEU A 47 0.00 5.27 8.48
N LYS A 48 0.78 6.15 7.86
CA LYS A 48 1.80 5.76 6.87
C LYS A 48 2.89 4.89 7.49
N LEU A 49 3.32 5.21 8.71
CA LEU A 49 4.32 4.40 9.44
C LEU A 49 3.77 3.01 9.75
N ARG A 50 2.54 2.89 10.27
CA ARG A 50 1.88 1.60 10.53
C ARG A 50 1.79 0.74 9.26
N GLU A 51 1.40 1.35 8.16
CA GLU A 51 1.35 0.67 6.86
C GLU A 51 2.75 0.19 6.43
N ALA A 52 3.78 1.03 6.54
CA ALA A 52 5.15 0.66 6.20
C ALA A 52 5.65 -0.52 7.05
N LEU A 53 5.40 -0.50 8.36
CA LEU A 53 5.76 -1.58 9.27
C LEU A 53 5.12 -2.91 8.88
N ILE A 54 3.86 -2.91 8.43
CA ILE A 54 3.18 -4.12 8.00
C ILE A 54 3.71 -4.62 6.65
N LEU A 55 4.01 -3.73 5.70
CA LEU A 55 4.67 -4.12 4.45
C LEU A 55 6.04 -4.75 4.73
N ILE A 56 6.83 -4.17 5.63
CA ILE A 56 8.12 -4.73 6.06
C ILE A 56 7.90 -6.09 6.73
N SER A 57 6.92 -6.20 7.63
CA SER A 57 6.59 -7.46 8.30
C SER A 57 6.19 -8.55 7.29
N PHE A 58 5.49 -8.21 6.21
CA PHE A 58 5.17 -9.15 5.14
C PHE A 58 6.40 -9.58 4.35
N MET A 59 7.31 -8.65 4.03
CA MET A 59 8.56 -9.00 3.34
C MET A 59 9.41 -9.95 4.19
N PHE A 60 9.62 -9.61 5.46
CA PHE A 60 10.38 -10.46 6.39
C PHE A 60 9.67 -11.79 6.66
N GLY A 61 8.36 -11.78 6.91
CA GLY A 61 7.59 -13.00 7.15
C GLY A 61 7.61 -13.95 5.96
N ALA A 62 7.47 -13.42 4.74
CA ALA A 62 7.60 -14.19 3.51
C ALA A 62 9.01 -14.80 3.36
N GLY A 63 10.06 -14.00 3.59
CA GLY A 63 11.44 -14.46 3.47
C GLY A 63 11.82 -15.49 4.54
N MET A 64 11.39 -15.30 5.78
CA MET A 64 11.64 -16.25 6.87
C MET A 64 10.91 -17.57 6.69
N LEU A 65 9.65 -17.53 6.23
CA LEU A 65 8.90 -18.77 5.94
C LEU A 65 9.44 -19.51 4.71
N ARG A 66 10.16 -18.84 3.81
CA ARG A 66 10.84 -19.48 2.69
C ARG A 66 12.01 -20.37 3.13
N VAL A 67 12.72 -20.02 4.21
CA VAL A 67 13.89 -20.77 4.71
C VAL A 67 13.57 -22.25 5.01
N PRO A 68 12.58 -22.59 5.87
CA PRO A 68 12.24 -23.99 6.12
C PRO A 68 11.63 -24.68 4.89
N MET A 69 11.05 -23.93 3.95
CA MET A 69 10.46 -24.50 2.74
C MET A 69 11.49 -24.81 1.65
N GLN A 70 12.78 -24.54 1.86
CA GLN A 70 13.83 -24.94 0.92
C GLN A 70 13.92 -26.47 0.70
N THR A 71 13.37 -27.28 1.60
CA THR A 71 13.27 -28.75 1.43
C THR A 71 12.27 -29.14 0.33
N MET A 72 11.33 -28.24 0.01
CA MET A 72 10.32 -28.42 -1.02
C MET A 72 10.55 -27.38 -2.13
N PRO A 73 11.22 -27.76 -3.23
CA PRO A 73 11.53 -26.79 -4.27
C PRO A 73 10.26 -26.17 -4.86
N SER A 74 10.32 -24.87 -5.13
CA SER A 74 9.22 -24.07 -5.69
C SER A 74 7.95 -23.98 -4.83
N VAL A 75 8.01 -24.36 -3.55
CA VAL A 75 6.94 -24.12 -2.57
C VAL A 75 7.34 -22.91 -1.74
N GLU A 76 6.82 -21.74 -2.09
CA GLU A 76 7.25 -20.48 -1.47
C GLU A 76 6.06 -19.58 -1.11
N PRO A 77 5.95 -19.08 0.12
CA PRO A 77 4.82 -18.25 0.54
C PRO A 77 4.91 -16.80 0.03
N ILE A 78 5.92 -16.44 -0.78
CA ILE A 78 6.12 -15.06 -1.25
C ILE A 78 4.90 -14.55 -2.04
N THR A 79 4.38 -15.36 -2.96
CA THR A 79 3.19 -15.01 -3.75
C THR A 79 1.99 -14.67 -2.86
N PHE A 80 1.79 -15.42 -1.77
CA PHE A 80 0.73 -15.15 -0.80
C PHE A 80 0.87 -13.76 -0.17
N PHE A 81 2.05 -13.42 0.37
CA PHE A 81 2.27 -12.11 0.99
C PHE A 81 2.21 -10.97 -0.01
N ALA A 82 2.73 -11.17 -1.22
CA ALA A 82 2.67 -10.20 -2.31
C ALA A 82 1.22 -9.89 -2.70
N LEU A 83 0.41 -10.94 -2.94
CA LEU A 83 -1.01 -10.82 -3.28
C LEU A 83 -1.80 -10.13 -2.17
N LEU A 84 -1.55 -10.51 -0.91
CA LEU A 84 -2.20 -9.91 0.25
C LEU A 84 -1.86 -8.42 0.39
N ALA A 85 -0.59 -8.06 0.24
CA ALA A 85 -0.15 -6.67 0.24
C ALA A 85 -0.79 -5.85 -0.88
N GLY A 86 -0.89 -6.44 -2.08
CA GLY A 86 -1.58 -5.84 -3.22
C GLY A 86 -3.06 -5.60 -2.93
N TRP A 87 -3.75 -6.60 -2.37
CA TRP A 87 -5.17 -6.53 -2.07
C TRP A 87 -5.50 -5.51 -0.98
N LEU A 88 -4.64 -5.40 0.04
CA LEU A 88 -4.83 -4.48 1.16
C LEU A 88 -4.43 -3.04 0.83
N PHE A 89 -3.28 -2.85 0.20
CA PHE A 89 -2.63 -1.54 0.09
C PHE A 89 -2.48 -1.03 -1.34
N GLY A 90 -2.90 -1.84 -2.33
CA GLY A 90 -2.91 -1.51 -3.73
C GLY A 90 -1.67 -1.98 -4.50
N ARG A 91 -1.79 -1.90 -5.83
CA ARG A 91 -0.88 -2.51 -6.82
C ARG A 91 0.60 -2.19 -6.60
N LYS A 92 0.94 -0.92 -6.37
CA LYS A 92 2.35 -0.48 -6.20
C LYS A 92 3.00 -1.09 -4.95
N LYS A 93 2.24 -1.23 -3.87
CA LYS A 93 2.75 -1.77 -2.60
C LYS A 93 2.81 -3.29 -2.63
N GLY A 94 1.84 -3.93 -3.28
CA GLY A 94 1.93 -5.35 -3.60
C GLY A 94 3.19 -5.69 -4.38
N PHE A 95 3.48 -4.93 -5.44
CA PHE A 95 4.72 -5.10 -6.21
C PHE A 95 5.96 -4.96 -5.34
N LEU A 96 6.02 -3.89 -4.54
CA LEU A 96 7.16 -3.66 -3.64
C LEU A 96 7.35 -4.81 -2.65
N VAL A 97 6.27 -5.35 -2.08
CA VAL A 97 6.35 -6.50 -1.17
C VAL A 97 6.81 -7.75 -1.89
N GLY A 98 6.28 -8.06 -3.07
CA GLY A 98 6.69 -9.25 -3.82
C GLY A 98 8.17 -9.22 -4.21
N SER A 99 8.62 -8.14 -4.86
CA SER A 99 10.03 -7.98 -5.25
C SER A 99 10.96 -7.88 -4.04
N GLY A 100 10.56 -7.09 -3.03
CA GLY A 100 11.36 -6.88 -1.81
C GLY A 100 11.48 -8.13 -0.96
N ALA A 101 10.40 -8.90 -0.80
CA ALA A 101 10.40 -10.17 -0.06
C ALA A 101 11.37 -11.17 -0.69
N LEU A 102 11.38 -11.31 -2.02
CA LEU A 102 12.35 -12.16 -2.68
C LEU A 102 13.78 -11.69 -2.40
N ILE A 103 14.08 -10.43 -2.74
CA ILE A 103 15.45 -9.89 -2.66
C ILE A 103 15.98 -10.04 -1.22
N THR A 104 15.15 -9.73 -0.22
CA THR A 104 15.52 -9.91 1.18
C THR A 104 15.65 -11.38 1.57
N SER A 105 14.78 -12.26 1.05
CA SER A 105 14.85 -13.70 1.34
C SER A 105 16.13 -14.36 0.83
N ASN A 106 16.69 -13.86 -0.29
CA ASN A 106 17.91 -14.40 -0.91
C ASN A 106 19.14 -14.27 0.01
N PHE A 107 19.14 -13.40 1.01
CA PHE A 107 20.21 -13.34 2.02
C PHE A 107 20.15 -14.48 3.05
N PHE A 108 19.00 -15.14 3.20
CA PHE A 108 18.79 -16.17 4.23
C PHE A 108 18.73 -17.59 3.67
N VAL A 109 18.57 -17.74 2.35
CA VAL A 109 18.48 -19.04 1.67
C VAL A 109 19.79 -19.41 0.99
N PHE A 110 20.08 -20.70 0.97
CA PHE A 110 21.33 -21.28 0.41
C PHE A 110 21.60 -20.95 -1.08
N GLY A 111 20.58 -20.54 -1.84
CA GLY A 111 20.69 -20.16 -3.26
C GLY A 111 21.22 -18.75 -3.52
N GLY A 112 21.18 -17.85 -2.53
CA GLY A 112 21.74 -16.51 -2.66
C GLY A 112 21.15 -15.67 -3.80
N HIS A 113 21.96 -14.72 -4.27
CA HIS A 113 21.67 -13.89 -5.44
C HIS A 113 22.33 -14.46 -6.70
N GLY A 114 21.65 -14.28 -7.83
CA GLY A 114 22.17 -14.67 -9.15
C GLY A 114 21.42 -13.98 -10.29
N PRO A 115 21.77 -14.25 -11.56
CA PRO A 115 21.13 -13.64 -12.72
C PRO A 115 19.60 -13.80 -12.74
N TRP A 116 19.10 -14.92 -12.23
CA TRP A 116 17.67 -15.21 -12.09
C TRP A 116 16.94 -14.29 -11.10
N THR A 117 17.64 -13.65 -10.16
CA THR A 117 17.03 -12.84 -9.09
C THR A 117 16.23 -11.67 -9.66
N ILE A 118 16.69 -11.07 -10.76
CA ILE A 118 15.98 -9.94 -11.40
C ILE A 118 14.61 -10.40 -11.91
N PHE A 119 14.56 -11.56 -12.55
CA PHE A 119 13.34 -12.13 -13.13
C PHE A 119 12.41 -12.67 -12.06
N GLN A 120 12.94 -13.34 -11.03
CA GLN A 120 12.14 -13.73 -9.87
C GLN A 120 11.55 -12.50 -9.17
N ALA A 121 12.31 -11.43 -9.00
CA ALA A 121 11.85 -10.22 -8.30
C ALA A 121 10.73 -9.56 -9.10
N LEU A 122 10.88 -9.53 -10.43
CA LEU A 122 9.84 -9.08 -11.33
C LEU A 122 8.58 -9.95 -11.26
N GLY A 123 8.74 -11.29 -11.29
CA GLY A 123 7.63 -12.23 -11.22
C GLY A 123 6.82 -12.11 -9.93
N PHE A 124 7.49 -12.14 -8.77
CA PHE A 124 6.81 -11.94 -7.47
C PHE A 124 6.25 -10.53 -7.31
N GLY A 125 6.93 -9.52 -7.87
CA GLY A 125 6.41 -8.16 -7.94
C GLY A 125 5.11 -8.08 -8.74
N ILE A 126 5.06 -8.70 -9.93
CA ILE A 126 3.85 -8.78 -10.75
C ILE A 126 2.74 -9.53 -10.01
N ALA A 127 3.05 -10.60 -9.29
CA ALA A 127 2.07 -11.28 -8.45
C ALA A 127 1.43 -10.30 -7.45
N GLY A 128 2.23 -9.53 -6.72
CA GLY A 128 1.70 -8.53 -5.80
C GLY A 128 0.95 -7.39 -6.48
N PHE A 129 1.39 -6.96 -7.66
CA PHE A 129 0.67 -5.99 -8.48
C PHE A 129 -0.74 -6.50 -8.85
N LEU A 130 -0.83 -7.76 -9.25
CA LEU A 130 -2.09 -8.44 -9.62
C LEU A 130 -3.04 -8.56 -8.43
N GLY A 131 -2.52 -8.79 -7.21
CA GLY A 131 -3.31 -8.78 -5.98
C GLY A 131 -4.10 -7.48 -5.79
N GLY A 132 -3.57 -6.35 -6.27
CA GLY A 132 -4.25 -5.05 -6.22
C GLY A 132 -5.45 -4.88 -7.18
N PHE A 133 -5.79 -5.89 -7.99
CA PHE A 133 -7.05 -5.93 -8.74
C PHE A 133 -8.18 -6.67 -8.01
N LEU A 134 -7.89 -7.36 -6.91
CA LEU A 134 -8.93 -8.00 -6.09
C LEU A 134 -9.88 -6.95 -5.51
N ARG A 135 -11.19 -7.19 -5.64
CA ARG A 135 -12.23 -6.32 -5.10
C ARG A 135 -12.24 -6.43 -3.57
N LYS A 136 -12.74 -5.38 -2.89
CA LYS A 136 -12.81 -5.35 -1.41
C LYS A 136 -13.56 -6.55 -0.79
N LYS A 137 -14.54 -7.11 -1.51
CA LYS A 137 -15.36 -8.27 -1.10
C LYS A 137 -15.08 -9.53 -1.93
N SER A 138 -13.92 -9.64 -2.58
CA SER A 138 -13.57 -10.88 -3.29
C SER A 138 -13.56 -12.07 -2.32
N GLY A 139 -14.23 -13.16 -2.70
CA GLY A 139 -14.19 -14.43 -1.99
C GLY A 139 -13.05 -15.34 -2.46
N TYR A 140 -13.13 -16.61 -2.08
CA TYR A 140 -12.11 -17.62 -2.42
C TYR A 140 -11.87 -17.76 -3.93
N ILE A 141 -12.93 -17.76 -4.74
CA ILE A 141 -12.81 -17.88 -6.21
C ILE A 141 -11.92 -16.76 -6.76
N GLY A 142 -12.18 -15.50 -6.39
CA GLY A 142 -11.38 -14.38 -6.85
C GLY A 142 -9.91 -14.49 -6.42
N ALA A 143 -9.66 -14.88 -5.16
CA ALA A 143 -8.31 -15.07 -4.64
C ALA A 143 -7.53 -16.17 -5.39
N ILE A 144 -8.18 -17.32 -5.61
CA ILE A 144 -7.63 -18.46 -6.36
C ILE A 144 -7.36 -18.07 -7.81
N THR A 145 -8.29 -17.39 -8.48
CA THR A 145 -8.11 -16.93 -9.87
C THR A 145 -6.91 -15.99 -10.00
N VAL A 146 -6.76 -15.01 -9.10
CA VAL A 146 -5.62 -14.10 -9.17
C VAL A 146 -4.31 -14.81 -8.83
N ALA A 147 -4.30 -15.75 -7.88
CA ALA A 147 -3.13 -16.57 -7.60
C ALA A 147 -2.73 -17.46 -8.79
N LEU A 148 -3.72 -18.02 -9.49
CA LEU A 148 -3.49 -18.79 -10.73
C LEU A 148 -2.81 -17.93 -11.79
N VAL A 149 -3.39 -16.76 -12.11
CA VAL A 149 -2.84 -15.83 -13.11
C VAL A 149 -1.45 -15.34 -12.69
N ALA A 150 -1.25 -15.01 -11.42
CA ALA A 150 0.03 -14.59 -10.88
C ALA A 150 1.10 -15.68 -11.02
N THR A 151 0.76 -16.93 -10.70
CA THR A 151 1.69 -18.06 -10.80
C THR A 151 2.04 -18.34 -12.26
N ILE A 152 1.05 -18.39 -13.16
CA ILE A 152 1.31 -18.55 -14.60
C ILE A 152 2.21 -17.42 -15.12
N SER A 153 1.97 -16.17 -14.71
CA SER A 153 2.81 -15.04 -15.11
C SER A 153 4.26 -15.21 -14.64
N PHE A 154 4.45 -15.67 -13.39
CA PHE A 154 5.76 -15.97 -12.84
C PHE A 154 6.47 -17.07 -13.65
N GLU A 155 5.77 -18.18 -13.93
CA GLU A 155 6.34 -19.30 -14.68
C GLU A 155 6.75 -18.88 -16.09
N ILE A 156 5.95 -18.08 -16.79
CA ILE A 156 6.31 -17.55 -18.11
C ILE A 156 7.58 -16.70 -18.01
N ILE A 157 7.68 -15.80 -17.02
CA ILE A 157 8.86 -14.95 -16.83
C ILE A 157 10.10 -15.80 -16.55
N MET A 158 9.99 -16.79 -15.66
CA MET A 158 11.11 -17.65 -15.29
C MET A 158 11.58 -18.51 -16.46
N ASN A 159 10.66 -19.14 -17.18
CA ASN A 159 10.99 -19.98 -18.32
C ASN A 159 11.54 -19.17 -19.52
N LEU A 160 11.08 -17.94 -19.75
CA LEU A 160 11.70 -17.06 -20.75
C LEU A 160 13.09 -16.61 -20.30
N SER A 161 13.26 -16.32 -19.01
CA SER A 161 14.56 -15.91 -18.47
C SER A 161 15.63 -17.01 -18.56
N SER A 162 15.24 -18.29 -18.43
CA SER A 162 16.19 -19.39 -18.54
C SER A 162 16.80 -19.51 -19.92
N ILE A 163 16.10 -19.12 -20.99
CA ILE A 163 16.66 -19.05 -22.36
C ILE A 163 17.79 -18.00 -22.43
N ILE A 164 17.61 -16.87 -21.73
CA ILE A 164 18.59 -15.77 -21.71
C ILE A 164 19.81 -16.15 -20.87
N ILE A 165 19.58 -16.77 -19.71
CA ILE A 165 20.64 -17.12 -18.75
C ILE A 165 21.43 -18.36 -19.23
N PHE A 166 20.74 -19.32 -19.84
CA PHE A 166 21.29 -20.61 -20.28
C PHE A 166 20.87 -20.91 -21.74
N PRO A 167 21.49 -20.24 -22.73
CA PRO A 167 21.08 -20.33 -24.13
C PRO A 167 21.30 -21.73 -24.74
N ALA A 168 22.26 -22.50 -24.25
CA ALA A 168 22.44 -23.90 -24.64
C ALA A 168 21.51 -24.81 -23.81
N GLY A 169 20.68 -25.63 -24.47
CA GLY A 169 19.84 -26.62 -23.79
C GLY A 169 18.47 -26.12 -23.31
N ALA A 170 17.96 -25.02 -23.88
CA ALA A 170 16.67 -24.43 -23.51
C ALA A 170 15.52 -25.46 -23.44
N LEU A 171 15.41 -26.36 -24.43
CA LEU A 171 14.36 -27.40 -24.44
C LEU A 171 14.45 -28.35 -23.24
N MET A 172 15.67 -28.73 -22.85
CA MET A 172 15.91 -29.61 -21.69
C MET A 172 15.59 -28.90 -20.37
N LEU A 173 15.88 -27.60 -20.29
CA LEU A 173 15.52 -26.77 -19.14
C LEU A 173 14.00 -26.62 -19.00
N PHE A 174 13.26 -26.49 -20.10
CA PHE A 174 11.79 -26.48 -20.08
C PHE A 174 11.22 -27.80 -19.53
N LEU A 175 11.72 -28.95 -20.00
CA LEU A 175 11.23 -30.26 -19.55
C LEU A 175 11.52 -30.50 -18.07
N THR A 176 12.72 -30.12 -17.61
CA THR A 176 13.11 -30.25 -16.20
C THR A 176 12.42 -29.24 -15.29
N ALA A 177 11.89 -28.14 -15.82
CA ALA A 177 11.11 -27.16 -15.06
C ALA A 177 9.68 -27.63 -14.73
N LEU A 178 9.11 -28.59 -15.46
CA LEU A 178 7.70 -29.00 -15.29
C LEU A 178 7.33 -29.43 -13.86
N PRO A 179 8.12 -30.26 -13.14
CA PRO A 179 7.81 -30.60 -11.75
C PRO A 179 7.78 -29.38 -10.83
N PHE A 180 8.69 -28.43 -11.05
CA PHE A 180 8.76 -27.17 -10.29
C PHE A 180 7.55 -26.29 -10.57
N THR A 181 7.13 -26.19 -11.84
CA THR A 181 5.92 -25.46 -12.26
C THR A 181 4.67 -26.03 -11.58
N ILE A 182 4.53 -27.37 -11.56
CA ILE A 182 3.38 -28.03 -10.92
C ILE A 182 3.39 -27.79 -9.42
N ALA A 183 4.55 -27.93 -8.76
CA ALA A 183 4.69 -27.67 -7.32
C ALA A 183 4.36 -26.22 -6.96
N HIS A 184 4.83 -25.26 -7.77
CA HIS A 184 4.57 -23.84 -7.55
C HIS A 184 3.10 -23.49 -7.74
N LEU A 185 2.47 -24.06 -8.79
CA LEU A 185 1.06 -23.90 -9.05
C LEU A 185 0.22 -24.46 -7.90
N ALA A 186 0.45 -25.73 -7.53
CA ALA A 186 -0.30 -26.38 -6.47
C ALA A 186 -0.17 -25.65 -5.13
N SER A 187 1.05 -25.26 -4.75
CA SER A 187 1.30 -24.57 -3.47
C SER A 187 0.69 -23.16 -3.45
N ASN A 188 0.82 -22.36 -4.51
CA ASN A 188 0.24 -21.03 -4.55
C ASN A 188 -1.29 -21.05 -4.54
N LEU A 189 -1.92 -22.01 -5.21
CA LEU A 189 -3.37 -22.19 -5.13
C LEU A 189 -3.82 -22.61 -3.73
N LEU A 190 -3.06 -23.49 -3.07
CA LEU A 190 -3.32 -23.87 -1.68
C LEU A 190 -3.20 -22.68 -0.73
N PHE A 191 -2.14 -21.88 -0.84
CA PHE A 191 -1.98 -20.66 -0.03
C PHE A 191 -3.07 -19.63 -0.33
N ALA A 192 -3.56 -19.54 -1.57
CA ALA A 192 -4.62 -18.60 -1.96
C ALA A 192 -5.93 -18.83 -1.19
N VAL A 193 -6.20 -20.06 -0.73
CA VAL A 193 -7.36 -20.37 0.12
C VAL A 193 -7.30 -19.60 1.44
N ALA A 194 -6.11 -19.33 1.97
CA ALA A 194 -5.94 -18.57 3.21
C ALA A 194 -6.08 -17.05 3.03
N LEU A 195 -6.00 -16.52 1.80
CA LEU A 195 -5.97 -15.07 1.53
C LEU A 195 -7.21 -14.33 2.05
N PRO A 196 -8.46 -14.76 1.79
CA PRO A 196 -9.64 -14.03 2.28
C PRO A 196 -9.69 -13.96 3.82
N LYS A 197 -9.29 -15.02 4.51
CA LYS A 197 -9.24 -15.08 5.98
C LYS A 197 -8.16 -14.15 6.53
N ALA A 198 -6.97 -14.17 5.94
CA ALA A 198 -5.87 -13.28 6.32
C ALA A 198 -6.25 -11.80 6.10
N LYS A 199 -6.84 -11.48 4.95
CA LYS A 199 -7.33 -10.14 4.63
C LYS A 199 -8.36 -9.67 5.65
N LYS A 200 -9.34 -10.51 5.99
CA LYS A 200 -10.36 -10.19 7.00
C LYS A 200 -9.72 -9.91 8.37
N LEU A 201 -8.79 -10.75 8.81
CA LEU A 201 -8.09 -10.58 10.08
C LEU A 201 -7.33 -9.25 10.15
N ILE A 202 -6.68 -8.83 9.05
CA ILE A 202 -5.93 -7.58 8.99
C ILE A 202 -6.88 -6.37 8.91
N ASP A 203 -8.01 -6.48 8.21
CA ASP A 203 -9.02 -5.41 8.21
C ASP A 203 -9.62 -5.19 9.61
N GLU A 204 -9.89 -6.27 10.34
CA GLU A 204 -10.48 -6.22 11.69
C GLU A 204 -9.49 -5.69 12.74
N LYS A 205 -8.23 -6.13 12.69
CA LYS A 205 -7.21 -5.76 13.70
C LYS A 205 -6.36 -4.57 13.31
N GLY A 206 -6.24 -4.26 12.02
CA GLY A 206 -5.27 -3.30 11.48
C GLY A 206 -5.71 -1.84 11.50
N GLY A 207 -7.02 -1.55 11.62
CA GLY A 207 -7.52 -0.19 11.81
C GLY A 207 -7.22 0.80 10.67
N PHE A 208 -7.13 0.34 9.41
CA PHE A 208 -6.66 1.17 8.28
C PHE A 208 -7.71 2.05 7.60
N ASN A 209 -8.98 1.93 7.98
CA ASN A 209 -10.07 2.69 7.38
C ASN A 209 -9.94 4.22 7.58
N GLU A 210 -9.11 4.65 8.54
CA GLU A 210 -8.93 6.05 8.93
C GLU A 210 -8.16 6.87 7.88
N LYS A 211 -7.32 6.23 7.07
CA LYS A 211 -6.40 6.94 6.16
C LYS A 211 -7.14 7.71 5.08
N ASP A 212 -8.17 7.10 4.50
CA ASP A 212 -9.00 7.74 3.46
C ASP A 212 -9.81 8.90 4.04
N VAL A 213 -10.32 8.75 5.26
CA VAL A 213 -11.02 9.81 5.98
C VAL A 213 -10.09 10.99 6.25
N CYS A 214 -8.88 10.70 6.76
CA CYS A 214 -7.87 11.70 7.06
C CYS A 214 -7.46 12.49 5.80
N ASN A 215 -7.25 11.80 4.67
CA ASN A 215 -6.97 12.43 3.38
C ASN A 215 -8.12 13.35 2.91
N LYS A 216 -9.37 12.88 3.00
CA LYS A 216 -10.56 13.68 2.63
C LYS A 216 -10.68 14.93 3.50
N LEU A 217 -10.49 14.81 4.81
CA LEU A 217 -10.55 15.92 5.77
C LEU A 217 -9.44 16.95 5.52
N ILE A 218 -8.19 16.50 5.31
CA ILE A 218 -7.07 17.39 4.97
C ILE A 218 -7.38 18.18 3.70
N ASN A 219 -7.88 17.52 2.65
CA ASN A 219 -8.23 18.18 1.40
C ASN A 219 -9.38 19.19 1.57
N LYS A 220 -10.40 18.84 2.36
CA LYS A 220 -11.52 19.74 2.68
C LYS A 220 -11.03 20.98 3.43
N LEU A 221 -10.20 20.80 4.46
CA LEU A 221 -9.64 21.90 5.26
C LEU A 221 -8.69 22.79 4.44
N LYS A 222 -7.82 22.20 3.59
CA LYS A 222 -6.97 22.98 2.68
C LYS A 222 -7.79 23.86 1.73
N ARG A 223 -8.88 23.33 1.18
CA ARG A 223 -9.80 24.11 0.33
C ARG A 223 -10.47 25.24 1.12
N SER A 224 -11.02 24.95 2.30
CA SER A 224 -11.64 25.97 3.16
C SER A 224 -10.65 27.06 3.58
N TYR A 225 -9.39 26.70 3.86
CA TYR A 225 -8.35 27.64 4.21
C TYR A 225 -7.96 28.53 3.02
N LYS A 226 -7.73 27.96 1.83
CA LYS A 226 -7.39 28.71 0.61
C LYS A 226 -8.48 29.74 0.25
N LEU A 227 -9.75 29.33 0.31
CA LEU A 227 -10.91 30.21 0.08
C LEU A 227 -11.07 31.32 1.13
N SER A 228 -10.54 31.14 2.35
CA SER A 228 -10.56 32.16 3.40
C SER A 228 -9.44 33.19 3.29
N GLY A 229 -8.34 32.83 2.60
CA GLY A 229 -7.20 33.70 2.29
C GLY A 229 -7.39 34.53 1.02
N GLU A 230 -8.12 34.03 0.02
CA GLU A 230 -8.47 34.78 -1.21
C GLU A 230 -9.62 35.80 -1.02
N LYS A 231 -10.30 35.79 0.12
CA LYS A 231 -11.35 36.78 0.50
C LYS A 231 -10.81 37.94 1.35
N GLN A 232 -9.54 38.29 1.20
CA GLN A 232 -8.93 39.50 1.76
C GLN A 232 -8.49 40.40 0.60
#